data_AF-A0AA36IEC0-F1
#
_entry.id   AF-A0AA36IEC0-F1
#
_cell.length_a   1.000
_cell.length_b   1.000
_cell.length_c   1.000
_cell.angle_alpha   90.00
_cell.angle_beta   90.00
_cell.angle_gamma   90.00
#
_symmetry.space_group_name_H-M   'P 1'
#
loop_
_entity.id
_entity.type
_entity.pdbx_description
1 polymer ?
#
loop_
_entity_poly.entity_id
_entity_poly.type
_entity_poly.pdbx_seq_one_letter_code
_entity_poly.pdbx_strand_id
1 'polypeptide(L)'
;MQTDADDISDIAEDEDTHVIRTANVPESLRGKTVDFETEPEKPKPKPTCGSRLRRCMKSIEMCLDKIPFPQIRPCKCLRRPGLMNRMCEANRCCFFCGSRGCVLFGTLRKPILMLSLCLTMVSMLLRAMPAAALSSDTGNLNAWPWAYGRYVCIQKDMCEGLEANVFIGLEALLVDSTNFNIYKVIQWGADNCVENLSSLGAGSYCRICDYASKACAAMAFTSIATGLVNVWTDIQRMRAQNDHNCIKSLAIISNIFGALQLCLAVSIFHTFCVAEFPLEDAGQTFRIDLTMGKGGALIASASGVNFFNIVIHWLVPVPEARWKAGGDIDDDPAPHLWLTAATMNMSKVMPFDGAVPGGTLIGVEPERPKSRDSSEPEPAPV
;
A
#
# COMPACT_ATOMS: atom_id res chain seq x y z
N MET A 1 -26.99 28.52 0.99
CA MET A 1 -27.24 27.35 0.12
C MET A 1 -27.61 26.22 1.06
N GLN A 2 -28.91 25.99 1.16
CA GLN A 2 -29.57 25.12 2.15
C GLN A 2 -29.92 23.86 1.39
N THR A 3 -29.45 22.71 1.84
CA THR A 3 -29.80 21.42 1.24
C THR A 3 -30.40 20.54 2.31
N ASP A 4 -31.65 20.19 2.02
CA ASP A 4 -32.61 19.48 2.84
C ASP A 4 -32.15 18.06 3.19
N ALA A 5 -32.59 17.64 4.38
CA ALA A 5 -32.47 16.29 4.89
C ALA A 5 -33.77 15.55 4.55
N ASP A 6 -33.67 14.54 3.69
CA ASP A 6 -34.78 13.65 3.40
C ASP A 6 -34.71 12.39 4.27
N ASP A 7 -35.83 12.19 4.97
CA ASP A 7 -36.25 10.99 5.68
C ASP A 7 -36.26 9.75 4.79
N ILE A 8 -35.73 8.64 5.31
CA ILE A 8 -36.06 7.29 4.80
C ILE A 8 -36.53 6.47 6.00
N SER A 9 -37.85 6.28 6.04
CA SER A 9 -38.57 5.37 6.91
C SER A 9 -38.70 3.98 6.26
N ASP A 10 -38.93 2.99 7.14
CA ASP A 10 -39.64 1.74 6.89
C ASP A 10 -38.97 0.66 6.03
N ILE A 11 -38.27 -0.26 6.70
CA ILE A 11 -38.08 -1.63 6.23
C ILE A 11 -38.75 -2.58 7.24
N ALA A 12 -39.77 -3.27 6.75
CA ALA A 12 -40.57 -4.26 7.45
C ALA A 12 -39.74 -5.47 7.90
N GLU A 13 -40.00 -5.94 9.12
CA GLU A 13 -39.52 -7.20 9.67
C GLU A 13 -40.39 -8.35 9.13
N ASP A 14 -39.78 -9.28 8.38
CA ASP A 14 -40.39 -10.55 7.97
C ASP A 14 -40.07 -11.60 9.06
N GLU A 15 -41.06 -11.95 9.87
CA GLU A 15 -41.00 -13.03 10.86
C GLU A 15 -41.19 -14.40 10.17
N ASP A 16 -40.09 -15.05 9.78
CA ASP A 16 -40.13 -16.44 9.34
C ASP A 16 -40.30 -17.40 10.54
N THR A 17 -41.53 -17.88 10.69
CA THR A 17 -41.93 -18.83 11.74
C THR A 17 -41.49 -20.26 11.35
N HIS A 18 -40.36 -20.73 11.89
CA HIS A 18 -39.92 -22.11 11.72
C HIS A 18 -40.81 -23.10 12.49
N VAL A 19 -41.68 -23.81 11.76
CA VAL A 19 -42.45 -24.96 12.23
C VAL A 19 -41.49 -26.12 12.55
N ILE A 20 -41.29 -26.41 13.83
CA ILE A 20 -40.56 -27.59 14.31
C ILE A 20 -41.48 -28.81 14.13
N ARG A 21 -41.16 -29.68 13.17
CA ARG A 21 -41.72 -31.04 13.08
C ARG A 21 -41.24 -31.86 14.28
N THR A 22 -42.13 -32.07 15.25
CA THR A 22 -41.96 -33.07 16.31
C THR A 22 -42.03 -34.46 15.68
N ALA A 23 -40.90 -35.17 15.68
CA ALA A 23 -40.86 -36.58 15.34
C ALA A 23 -41.59 -37.39 16.43
N ASN A 24 -42.49 -38.27 15.98
CA ASN A 24 -43.23 -39.20 16.82
C ASN A 24 -42.26 -40.09 17.61
N VAL A 25 -42.21 -39.90 18.92
CA VAL A 25 -41.55 -40.82 19.85
C VAL A 25 -42.49 -41.99 20.12
N PRO A 26 -42.09 -43.25 19.86
CA PRO A 26 -42.92 -44.42 20.11
C PRO A 26 -43.23 -44.56 21.61
N GLU A 27 -44.50 -44.82 21.90
CA GLU A 27 -45.12 -44.84 23.23
C GLU A 27 -44.70 -46.04 24.11
N SER A 28 -43.79 -46.90 23.63
CA SER A 28 -43.39 -48.15 24.30
C SER A 28 -42.22 -48.02 25.30
N LEU A 29 -41.73 -46.81 25.58
CA LEU A 29 -40.63 -46.55 26.53
C LEU A 29 -41.07 -45.82 27.81
N ARG A 30 -42.39 -45.72 28.06
CA ARG A 30 -42.95 -45.09 29.26
C ARG A 30 -42.98 -46.09 30.42
N GLY A 31 -41.83 -46.32 31.07
CA GLY A 31 -41.80 -47.21 32.24
C GLY A 31 -40.42 -47.56 32.77
N LYS A 32 -39.62 -46.56 33.16
CA LYS A 32 -38.55 -46.69 34.17
C LYS A 32 -38.06 -45.29 34.55
N THR A 33 -38.62 -44.74 35.62
CA THR A 33 -38.01 -43.64 36.38
C THR A 33 -36.73 -44.18 37.00
N VAL A 34 -35.61 -43.98 36.30
CA VAL A 34 -34.28 -44.12 36.89
C VAL A 34 -34.01 -42.78 37.56
N ASP A 35 -34.06 -42.78 38.89
CA ASP A 35 -33.63 -41.65 39.70
C ASP A 35 -32.12 -41.47 39.49
N PHE A 36 -31.75 -40.65 38.50
CA PHE A 36 -30.38 -40.21 38.30
C PHE A 36 -30.05 -39.21 39.40
N GLU A 37 -29.40 -39.69 40.47
CA GLU A 37 -28.64 -38.84 41.38
C GLU A 37 -27.72 -37.96 40.53
N THR A 38 -28.08 -36.69 40.46
CA THR A 38 -27.35 -35.70 39.68
C THR A 38 -26.09 -35.40 40.47
N GLU A 39 -24.98 -36.07 40.12
CA GLU A 39 -23.68 -35.77 40.72
C GLU A 39 -23.45 -34.24 40.66
N PRO A 40 -23.05 -33.60 41.77
CA PRO A 40 -22.84 -32.16 41.81
C PRO A 40 -21.84 -31.77 40.72
N GLU A 41 -22.32 -31.00 39.74
CA GLU A 41 -21.56 -30.61 38.55
C GLU A 41 -20.27 -29.92 38.99
N LYS A 42 -19.13 -30.61 38.85
CA LYS A 42 -17.82 -30.06 39.22
C LYS A 42 -17.66 -28.69 38.52
N PRO A 43 -17.27 -27.63 39.26
CA PRO A 43 -17.18 -26.29 38.68
C PRO A 43 -16.22 -26.31 37.51
N LYS A 44 -16.74 -26.01 36.31
CA LYS A 44 -15.94 -25.98 35.09
C LYS A 44 -14.77 -25.01 35.27
N PRO A 45 -13.52 -25.42 34.97
CA PRO A 45 -12.36 -24.57 35.17
C PRO A 45 -12.51 -23.28 34.36
N LYS A 46 -12.24 -22.14 35.01
CA LYS A 46 -12.33 -20.84 34.35
C LYS A 46 -11.39 -20.81 33.14
N PRO A 47 -11.86 -20.39 31.95
CA PRO A 47 -11.03 -20.35 30.75
C PRO A 47 -9.82 -19.44 30.99
N THR A 48 -8.62 -19.96 30.75
CA THR A 48 -7.37 -19.19 30.84
C THR A 48 -7.36 -18.05 29.82
N CYS A 49 -6.62 -16.97 30.10
CA CYS A 49 -6.48 -15.82 29.18
C CYS A 49 -6.11 -16.26 27.75
N GLY A 50 -5.19 -17.23 27.62
CA GLY A 50 -4.81 -17.80 26.33
C GLY A 50 -5.96 -18.49 25.58
N SER A 51 -6.87 -19.17 26.29
CA SER A 51 -8.04 -19.81 25.66
C SER A 51 -9.05 -18.80 25.12
N ARG A 52 -9.22 -17.65 25.80
CA ARG A 52 -10.08 -16.55 25.36
C ARG A 52 -9.51 -15.87 24.11
N LEU A 53 -8.22 -15.56 24.11
CA LEU A 53 -7.54 -14.99 22.95
C LEU A 53 -7.66 -15.93 21.73
N ARG A 54 -7.41 -17.23 21.91
CA ARG A 54 -7.50 -18.22 20.84
C ARG A 54 -8.93 -18.32 20.26
N ARG A 55 -9.97 -18.22 21.10
CA ARG A 55 -11.37 -18.20 20.66
C ARG A 55 -11.73 -16.93 19.89
N CYS A 56 -11.23 -15.77 20.34
CA CYS A 56 -11.38 -14.50 19.63
C CYS A 56 -10.71 -14.56 18.25
N MET A 57 -9.45 -15.03 18.19
CA MET A 57 -8.72 -15.18 16.93
C MET A 57 -9.41 -16.15 15.96
N LYS A 58 -9.94 -17.27 16.46
CA LYS A 58 -10.72 -18.19 15.63
C LYS A 58 -12.01 -17.55 15.08
N SER A 59 -12.66 -16.69 15.87
CA SER A 59 -13.85 -15.96 15.43
C SER A 59 -13.51 -14.94 14.35
N ILE A 60 -12.40 -14.21 14.50
CA ILE A 60 -11.87 -13.30 13.48
C ILE A 60 -11.53 -14.07 12.20
N GLU A 61 -10.83 -15.20 12.32
CA GLU A 61 -10.47 -16.05 11.17
C GLU A 61 -11.71 -16.54 10.42
N MET A 62 -12.74 -17.02 11.13
CA MET A 62 -14.00 -17.41 10.51
C MET A 62 -14.71 -16.24 9.81
N CYS A 63 -14.61 -15.01 10.34
CA CYS A 63 -15.15 -13.83 9.67
C CYS A 63 -14.33 -13.48 8.42
N LEU A 64 -13.00 -13.55 8.50
CA LEU A 64 -12.11 -13.28 7.38
C LEU A 64 -12.28 -14.29 6.24
N ASP A 65 -12.54 -15.56 6.56
CA ASP A 65 -12.80 -16.61 5.56
C ASP A 65 -14.14 -16.42 4.84
N LYS A 66 -15.09 -15.69 5.44
CA LYS A 66 -16.37 -15.32 4.80
C LYS A 66 -16.24 -14.14 3.84
N ILE A 67 -15.20 -13.31 3.97
CA ILE A 67 -14.97 -12.21 3.04
C ILE A 67 -14.60 -12.85 1.69
N PRO A 68 -15.39 -12.65 0.63
CA PRO A 68 -15.11 -13.20 -0.68
C PRO A 68 -13.92 -12.44 -1.28
N PHE A 69 -12.71 -12.76 -0.83
CA PHE A 69 -11.52 -12.33 -1.55
C PHE A 69 -11.57 -13.00 -2.91
N PRO A 70 -11.48 -12.24 -4.02
CA PRO A 70 -11.39 -12.84 -5.34
C PRO A 70 -10.34 -13.93 -5.27
N GLN A 71 -10.65 -15.12 -5.76
CA GLN A 71 -9.65 -16.19 -5.84
C GLN A 71 -8.59 -15.74 -6.84
N ILE A 72 -7.64 -14.92 -6.38
CA ILE A 72 -6.48 -14.51 -7.15
C ILE A 72 -5.63 -15.75 -7.25
N ARG A 73 -5.87 -16.47 -8.35
CA ARG A 73 -5.09 -17.63 -8.74
C ARG A 73 -3.62 -17.16 -8.84
N PRO A 74 -2.65 -17.90 -8.26
CA PRO A 74 -1.24 -17.56 -8.47
C PRO A 74 -0.96 -17.40 -9.97
N CYS A 75 -0.07 -16.47 -10.34
CA CYS A 75 0.34 -16.31 -11.73
C CYS A 75 0.74 -17.67 -12.32
N LYS A 76 0.45 -17.90 -13.61
CA LYS A 76 0.67 -19.21 -14.26
C LYS A 76 2.11 -19.73 -14.10
N CYS A 77 3.10 -18.83 -13.97
CA CYS A 77 4.50 -19.14 -13.69
C CYS A 77 4.73 -19.76 -12.30
N LEU A 78 3.92 -19.41 -11.30
CA LEU A 78 3.95 -20.00 -9.95
C LEU A 78 3.01 -21.20 -9.82
N ARG A 79 2.14 -21.42 -10.81
CA ARG A 79 1.08 -22.42 -10.77
C ARG A 79 1.42 -23.69 -11.53
N ARG A 80 2.19 -23.59 -12.60
CA ARG A 80 2.69 -24.77 -13.29
C ARG A 80 3.91 -25.28 -12.52
N PRO A 81 4.04 -26.61 -12.32
CA PRO A 81 5.28 -27.24 -11.88
C PRO A 81 6.33 -27.17 -12.99
N GLY A 82 6.60 -25.96 -13.49
CA GLY A 82 7.65 -25.70 -14.46
C GLY A 82 9.00 -25.64 -13.75
N LEU A 83 10.04 -25.94 -14.52
CA LEU A 83 11.43 -25.92 -14.06
C LEU A 83 11.80 -24.63 -13.32
N MET A 84 11.34 -23.47 -13.81
CA MET A 84 11.60 -22.16 -13.18
C MET A 84 11.02 -22.03 -11.77
N ASN A 85 9.81 -22.53 -11.52
CA ASN A 85 9.20 -22.45 -10.18
C ASN A 85 9.99 -23.30 -9.18
N ARG A 86 10.36 -24.53 -9.59
CA ARG A 86 11.21 -25.41 -8.79
C ARG A 86 12.57 -24.76 -8.50
N MET A 87 13.19 -24.10 -9.49
CA MET A 87 14.45 -23.37 -9.29
C MET A 87 14.31 -22.17 -8.35
N CYS A 88 13.22 -21.42 -8.43
CA CYS A 88 12.96 -20.28 -7.53
C CYS A 88 12.68 -20.74 -6.10
N GLU A 89 11.87 -21.77 -5.90
CA GLU A 89 11.58 -22.33 -4.57
C GLU A 89 12.79 -23.01 -3.94
N ALA A 90 13.62 -23.69 -4.75
CA ALA A 90 14.87 -24.32 -4.32
C ALA A 90 16.04 -23.34 -4.19
N ASN A 91 15.87 -22.06 -4.57
CA ASN A 91 16.91 -21.07 -4.39
C ASN A 91 17.23 -20.94 -2.89
N ARG A 92 18.53 -20.97 -2.55
CA ARG A 92 19.01 -20.88 -1.17
C ARG A 92 18.44 -19.68 -0.42
N CYS A 93 18.30 -18.53 -1.08
CA CYS A 93 17.71 -17.33 -0.48
C CYS A 93 16.23 -17.53 -0.14
N CYS A 94 15.45 -18.07 -1.09
CA CYS A 94 14.04 -18.36 -0.88
C CYS A 94 13.83 -19.36 0.24
N PHE A 95 14.52 -20.49 0.17
CA PHE A 95 14.47 -21.54 1.19
C PHE A 95 14.87 -21.01 2.58
N PHE A 96 15.94 -20.20 2.65
CA PHE A 96 16.38 -19.58 3.90
C PHE A 96 15.31 -18.64 4.47
N CYS A 97 14.74 -17.74 3.67
CA CYS A 97 13.69 -16.83 4.13
C CYS A 97 12.43 -17.61 4.52
N GLY A 98 12.05 -18.61 3.73
CA GLY A 98 10.89 -19.48 3.91
C GLY A 98 10.87 -20.23 5.23
N SER A 99 11.99 -20.91 5.53
CA SER A 99 12.18 -21.72 6.73
C SER A 99 12.34 -20.91 8.02
N ARG A 100 12.69 -19.61 7.90
CA ARG A 100 12.82 -18.71 9.05
C ARG A 100 11.45 -18.18 9.48
N GLY A 101 11.30 -17.98 10.78
CA GLY A 101 10.10 -17.38 11.38
C GLY A 101 9.81 -18.03 12.74
N CYS A 102 8.73 -17.59 13.37
CA CYS A 102 8.31 -18.10 14.67
C CYS A 102 6.99 -18.88 14.52
N VAL A 103 6.93 -20.08 15.10
CA VAL A 103 5.77 -20.98 15.02
C VAL A 103 4.50 -20.29 15.55
N LEU A 104 4.62 -19.45 16.59
CA LEU A 104 3.51 -18.65 17.12
C LEU A 104 2.88 -17.77 16.03
N PHE A 105 3.71 -17.07 15.26
CA PHE A 105 3.26 -16.22 14.14
C PHE A 105 2.72 -17.05 12.97
N GLY A 106 3.16 -18.30 12.82
CA GLY A 106 2.55 -19.26 11.90
C GLY A 106 1.10 -19.58 12.25
N THR A 107 0.78 -19.75 13.54
CA THR A 107 -0.60 -19.98 14.00
C THR A 107 -1.49 -18.75 13.90
N LEU A 108 -0.91 -17.55 14.00
CA LEU A 108 -1.59 -16.27 13.88
C LEU A 108 -1.42 -15.63 12.49
N ARG A 109 -1.09 -16.44 11.48
CA ARG A 109 -0.70 -15.96 10.15
C ARG A 109 -1.69 -15.00 9.52
N LYS A 110 -2.96 -15.42 9.37
CA LYS A 110 -4.00 -14.62 8.70
C LYS A 110 -4.16 -13.23 9.32
N PRO A 111 -4.38 -13.08 10.64
CA PRO A 111 -4.54 -11.75 11.23
C PRO A 111 -3.25 -10.91 11.16
N ILE A 112 -2.08 -11.53 11.27
CA ILE A 112 -0.80 -10.81 11.19
C ILE A 112 -0.51 -10.32 9.76
N LEU A 113 -0.78 -11.14 8.75
CA LEU A 113 -0.66 -10.73 7.35
C LEU A 113 -1.79 -9.79 6.91
N MET A 114 -2.97 -9.86 7.54
CA MET A 114 -4.01 -8.84 7.37
C MET A 114 -3.54 -7.49 7.92
N LEU A 115 -2.89 -7.47 9.09
CA LEU A 115 -2.27 -6.26 9.62
C LEU A 115 -1.19 -5.73 8.65
N SER A 116 -0.32 -6.60 8.11
CA SER A 116 0.65 -6.24 7.07
C SER A 116 -0.02 -5.60 5.87
N LEU A 117 -1.11 -6.20 5.37
CA LEU A 117 -1.90 -5.67 4.25
C LEU A 117 -2.45 -4.27 4.57
N CYS A 118 -3.05 -4.07 5.75
CA CYS A 118 -3.54 -2.76 6.18
C CYS A 118 -2.41 -1.72 6.24
N LEU A 119 -1.25 -2.09 6.79
CA LEU A 119 -0.08 -1.22 6.85
C LEU A 119 0.47 -0.89 5.47
N THR A 120 0.49 -1.85 4.55
CA THR A 120 0.87 -1.63 3.15
C THR A 120 -0.08 -0.61 2.50
N MET A 121 -1.39 -0.73 2.70
CA MET A 121 -2.37 0.22 2.17
C MET A 121 -2.21 1.63 2.76
N VAL A 122 -2.02 1.74 4.07
CA VAL A 122 -1.71 3.02 4.73
C VAL A 122 -0.42 3.61 4.16
N SER A 123 0.63 2.80 4.03
CA SER A 123 1.91 3.24 3.47
C SER A 123 1.77 3.73 2.01
N MET A 124 0.92 3.09 1.20
CA MET A 124 0.61 3.57 -0.15
C MET A 124 -0.09 4.94 -0.13
N LEU A 125 -1.05 5.17 0.78
CA LEU A 125 -1.70 6.47 0.93
C LEU A 125 -0.69 7.55 1.37
N LEU A 126 0.20 7.23 2.31
CA LEU A 126 1.27 8.12 2.74
C LEU A 126 2.24 8.49 1.62
N ARG A 127 2.41 7.64 0.59
CA ARG A 127 3.21 7.94 -0.62
C ARG A 127 2.44 8.73 -1.66
N ALA A 128 1.13 8.49 -1.76
CA ALA A 128 0.27 9.15 -2.74
C ALA A 128 -0.01 10.61 -2.37
N MET A 129 -0.20 10.93 -1.08
CA MET A 129 -0.51 12.32 -0.66
C MET A 129 0.60 13.32 -1.02
N PRO A 130 1.89 13.06 -0.77
CA PRO A 130 2.98 13.97 -1.17
C PRO A 130 3.16 14.06 -2.69
N ALA A 131 2.61 13.13 -3.48
CA ALA A 131 2.58 13.24 -4.93
C ALA A 131 1.64 14.36 -5.40
N ALA A 132 0.68 14.81 -4.57
CA ALA A 132 -0.10 16.01 -4.85
C ALA A 132 0.78 17.28 -4.92
N ALA A 133 1.97 17.26 -4.31
CA ALA A 133 2.97 18.34 -4.41
C ALA A 133 3.70 18.38 -5.77
N LEU A 134 3.34 17.51 -6.70
CA LEU A 134 3.66 17.66 -8.13
C LEU A 134 2.78 18.70 -8.81
N SER A 135 1.73 19.16 -8.14
CA SER A 135 0.92 20.28 -8.61
C SER A 135 1.64 21.60 -8.33
N SER A 136 1.57 22.53 -9.27
CA SER A 136 1.93 23.93 -9.09
C SER A 136 0.80 24.77 -8.49
N ASP A 137 -0.33 24.14 -8.15
CA ASP A 137 -1.44 24.79 -7.45
C ASP A 137 -1.02 25.22 -6.04
N THR A 138 -1.38 26.45 -5.68
CA THR A 138 -1.01 27.07 -4.41
C THR A 138 -1.57 26.31 -3.20
N GLY A 139 -2.81 25.81 -3.29
CA GLY A 139 -3.45 25.05 -2.23
C GLY A 139 -2.72 23.74 -1.97
N ASN A 140 -2.33 23.03 -3.04
CA ASN A 140 -1.57 21.79 -2.93
C ASN A 140 -0.16 22.01 -2.37
N LEU A 141 0.56 23.04 -2.81
CA LEU A 141 1.89 23.38 -2.30
C LEU A 141 1.86 23.76 -0.81
N ASN A 142 0.82 24.47 -0.36
CA ASN A 142 0.65 24.83 1.04
C ASN A 142 0.24 23.62 1.90
N ALA A 143 -0.64 22.76 1.39
CA ALA A 143 -1.11 21.58 2.12
C ALA A 143 -0.02 20.50 2.29
N TRP A 144 0.77 20.26 1.24
CA TRP A 144 1.71 19.13 1.17
C TRP A 144 3.15 19.52 0.79
N PRO A 145 3.75 20.56 1.41
CA PRO A 145 5.11 20.97 1.09
C PRO A 145 6.11 19.87 1.44
N TRP A 146 7.10 19.65 0.59
CA TRP A 146 8.22 18.75 0.89
C TRP A 146 9.25 19.40 1.81
N ALA A 147 9.46 20.72 1.66
CA ALA A 147 10.13 21.55 2.65
C ALA A 147 9.35 22.84 2.91
N TYR A 148 9.48 23.35 4.13
CA TYR A 148 8.84 24.56 4.61
C TYR A 148 9.87 25.45 5.28
N GLY A 149 9.80 26.74 5.00
CA GLY A 149 10.63 27.73 5.68
C GLY A 149 9.91 29.05 5.87
N ARG A 150 10.47 29.88 6.74
CA ARG A 150 9.99 31.25 7.01
C ARG A 150 11.14 32.23 6.83
N TYR A 151 10.84 33.37 6.22
CA TYR A 151 11.76 34.49 6.19
C TYR A 151 11.89 35.09 7.59
N VAL A 152 13.12 35.22 8.07
CA VAL A 152 13.49 35.87 9.31
C VAL A 152 14.32 37.10 8.95
N CYS A 153 13.80 38.28 9.30
CA CYS A 153 14.51 39.53 9.11
C CYS A 153 15.70 39.61 10.08
N ILE A 154 16.92 39.74 9.55
CA ILE A 154 18.12 39.94 10.37
C ILE A 154 18.28 41.44 10.68
N GLN A 155 18.06 42.29 9.67
CA GLN A 155 18.22 43.74 9.79
C GLN A 155 16.88 44.42 9.98
N LYS A 156 16.47 44.58 11.26
CA LYS A 156 15.17 45.13 11.64
C LYS A 156 14.79 46.40 10.88
N ASP A 157 15.74 47.32 10.67
CA ASP A 157 15.48 48.62 10.06
C ASP A 157 15.10 48.56 8.56
N MET A 158 15.41 47.46 7.86
CA MET A 158 15.14 47.31 6.41
C MET A 158 14.02 46.35 6.09
N CYS A 159 13.77 45.36 6.93
CA CYS A 159 12.79 44.30 6.67
C CYS A 159 11.70 44.20 7.75
N GLU A 160 11.47 45.28 8.50
CA GLU A 160 10.37 45.37 9.46
C GLU A 160 9.03 45.07 8.76
N GLY A 161 8.31 44.07 9.26
CA GLY A 161 7.02 43.64 8.72
C GLY A 161 7.07 42.65 7.56
N LEU A 162 8.25 42.40 6.96
CA LEU A 162 8.43 41.42 5.89
C LEU A 162 8.43 39.99 6.43
N GLU A 163 7.24 39.44 6.56
CA GLU A 163 7.04 38.02 6.85
C GLU A 163 6.56 37.30 5.60
N ALA A 164 7.34 36.34 5.12
CA ALA A 164 6.95 35.46 4.04
C ALA A 164 7.22 34.00 4.44
N ASN A 165 6.38 33.11 3.93
CA ASN A 165 6.53 31.67 4.04
C ASN A 165 7.00 31.12 2.69
N VAL A 166 7.91 30.15 2.74
CA VAL A 166 8.42 29.42 1.59
C VAL A 166 7.94 27.99 1.68
N PHE A 167 7.23 27.54 0.66
CA PHE A 167 6.78 26.16 0.52
C PHE A 167 7.45 25.55 -0.70
N ILE A 168 8.27 24.54 -0.50
CA ILE A 168 9.03 23.86 -1.56
C ILE A 168 8.32 22.55 -1.87
N GLY A 169 7.72 22.45 -3.05
CA GLY A 169 7.12 21.24 -3.60
C GLY A 169 8.07 20.51 -4.55
N LEU A 170 7.57 19.46 -5.20
CA LEU A 170 8.34 18.69 -6.18
C LEU A 170 8.38 19.38 -7.55
N GLU A 171 7.38 20.17 -7.91
CA GLU A 171 7.30 20.83 -9.23
C GLU A 171 7.57 22.34 -9.16
N ALA A 172 7.29 22.95 -8.01
CA ALA A 172 7.38 24.39 -7.83
C ALA A 172 7.68 24.77 -6.38
N LEU A 173 8.10 26.01 -6.21
CA LEU A 173 8.20 26.71 -4.95
C LEU A 173 7.15 27.82 -4.88
N LEU A 174 6.51 27.95 -3.74
CA LEU A 174 5.54 29.00 -3.44
C LEU A 174 6.13 29.94 -2.39
N VAL A 175 6.17 31.22 -2.69
CA VAL A 175 6.42 32.30 -1.74
C VAL A 175 5.08 32.98 -1.43
N ASP A 176 4.70 32.97 -0.15
CA ASP A 176 3.44 33.52 0.35
C ASP A 176 3.72 34.56 1.44
N SER A 177 3.28 35.80 1.23
CA SER A 177 3.29 36.85 2.24
C SER A 177 1.92 37.51 2.35
N THR A 178 1.23 37.23 3.47
CA THR A 178 -0.08 37.79 3.78
C THR A 178 -0.04 39.30 3.97
N ASN A 179 1.06 39.84 4.52
CA ASN A 179 1.17 41.28 4.81
C ASN A 179 1.27 42.13 3.55
N PHE A 180 1.85 41.58 2.48
CA PHE A 180 2.09 42.29 1.22
C PHE A 180 1.22 41.77 0.07
N ASN A 181 0.32 40.82 0.33
CA ASN A 181 -0.47 40.11 -0.69
C ASN A 181 0.40 39.53 -1.81
N ILE A 182 1.58 39.01 -1.46
CA ILE A 182 2.50 38.40 -2.42
C ILE A 182 2.21 36.90 -2.46
N TYR A 183 1.78 36.43 -3.62
CA TYR A 183 1.55 35.02 -3.92
C TYR A 183 2.29 34.67 -5.21
N LYS A 184 3.50 34.13 -5.08
CA LYS A 184 4.34 33.83 -6.24
C LYS A 184 4.69 32.35 -6.28
N VAL A 185 4.24 31.69 -7.34
CA VAL A 185 4.64 30.32 -7.67
C VAL A 185 5.77 30.36 -8.69
N ILE A 186 6.87 29.68 -8.39
CA ILE A 186 8.05 29.56 -9.25
C ILE A 186 8.20 28.07 -9.59
N GLN A 187 7.88 27.70 -10.83
CA GLN A 187 8.07 26.33 -11.32
C GLN A 187 9.54 26.07 -11.60
N TRP A 188 10.04 24.88 -11.26
CA TRP A 188 11.46 24.55 -11.39
C TRP A 188 11.93 24.52 -12.86
N GLY A 189 11.07 24.06 -13.76
CA GLY A 189 11.34 23.97 -15.19
C GLY A 189 11.05 25.23 -15.99
N ALA A 190 10.61 26.33 -15.38
CA ALA A 190 10.32 27.56 -16.09
C ALA A 190 11.60 28.36 -16.39
N ASP A 191 11.70 28.94 -17.59
CA ASP A 191 12.86 29.74 -18.02
C ASP A 191 13.14 30.91 -17.06
N ASN A 192 12.07 31.50 -16.51
CA ASN A 192 12.15 32.59 -15.56
C ASN A 192 12.50 32.14 -14.12
N CYS A 193 12.65 30.84 -13.83
CA CYS A 193 13.06 30.38 -12.50
C CYS A 193 14.42 30.99 -12.12
N VAL A 194 15.36 30.93 -13.07
CA VAL A 194 16.71 31.48 -12.91
C VAL A 194 16.66 32.99 -12.70
N GLU A 195 15.85 33.72 -13.48
CA GLU A 195 15.72 35.17 -13.33
C GLU A 195 15.04 35.57 -12.00
N ASN A 196 14.05 34.79 -11.56
CA ASN A 196 13.35 35.05 -10.32
C ASN A 196 14.24 34.80 -9.09
N LEU A 197 15.17 33.83 -9.16
CA LEU A 197 16.08 33.46 -8.08
C LEU A 197 17.51 34.01 -8.24
N SER A 198 17.85 34.63 -9.38
CA SER A 198 19.18 35.21 -9.62
C SER A 198 19.44 36.40 -8.70
N SER A 199 18.39 37.15 -8.35
CA SER A 199 18.45 38.21 -7.33
C SER A 199 18.92 37.69 -5.96
N LEU A 200 18.76 36.39 -5.69
CA LEU A 200 19.22 35.69 -4.49
C LEU A 200 20.56 34.98 -4.68
N GLY A 201 21.23 35.15 -5.83
CA GLY A 201 22.44 34.40 -6.17
C GLY A 201 22.20 32.91 -6.46
N ALA A 202 20.94 32.50 -6.65
CA ALA A 202 20.51 31.10 -6.66
C ALA A 202 20.10 30.58 -8.05
N GLY A 203 20.69 31.12 -9.11
CA GLY A 203 20.36 30.73 -10.48
C GLY A 203 20.59 29.23 -10.77
N SER A 204 21.61 28.62 -10.17
CA SER A 204 21.89 27.18 -10.31
C SER A 204 20.95 26.30 -9.48
N TYR A 205 20.36 26.84 -8.42
CA TYR A 205 19.51 26.11 -7.47
C TYR A 205 18.25 25.56 -8.15
N CYS A 206 17.60 26.35 -9.02
CA CYS A 206 16.43 25.91 -9.80
C CYS A 206 16.69 24.58 -10.50
N ARG A 207 17.81 24.50 -11.23
CA ARG A 207 18.16 23.32 -12.03
C ARG A 207 18.50 22.13 -11.14
N ILE A 208 19.23 22.35 -10.04
CA ILE A 208 19.62 21.29 -9.11
C ILE A 208 18.37 20.69 -8.44
N CYS A 209 17.48 21.55 -7.92
CA CYS A 209 16.26 21.09 -7.27
C CYS A 209 15.24 20.51 -8.26
N ASP A 210 15.17 20.98 -9.51
CA ASP A 210 14.37 20.35 -10.58
C ASP A 210 14.76 18.88 -10.78
N TYR A 211 16.05 18.61 -11.00
CA TYR A 211 16.53 17.23 -11.18
C TYR A 211 16.33 16.37 -9.95
N ALA A 212 16.62 16.90 -8.76
CA ALA A 212 16.41 16.19 -7.50
C ALA A 212 14.93 15.85 -7.29
N SER A 213 14.03 16.81 -7.53
CA SER A 213 12.60 16.64 -7.31
C SER A 213 11.99 15.64 -8.30
N LYS A 214 12.38 15.69 -9.59
CA LYS A 214 11.97 14.68 -10.59
C LYS A 214 12.43 13.27 -10.21
N ALA A 215 13.65 13.12 -9.71
CA ALA A 215 14.15 11.85 -9.21
C ALA A 215 13.33 11.36 -7.99
N CYS A 216 13.02 12.26 -7.05
CA CYS A 216 12.18 11.95 -5.89
C CYS A 216 10.76 11.53 -6.28
N ALA A 217 10.16 12.22 -7.25
CA ALA A 217 8.85 11.87 -7.81
C ALA A 217 8.86 10.47 -8.44
N ALA A 218 9.84 10.17 -9.29
CA ALA A 218 9.99 8.86 -9.92
C ALA A 218 10.16 7.74 -8.87
N MET A 219 10.92 8.03 -7.81
CA MET A 219 11.09 7.11 -6.69
C MET A 219 9.80 6.89 -5.91
N ALA A 220 9.02 7.95 -5.66
CA ALA A 220 7.71 7.83 -5.02
C ALA A 220 6.74 6.98 -5.86
N PHE A 221 6.64 7.21 -7.17
CA PHE A 221 5.77 6.41 -8.05
C PHE A 221 6.20 4.94 -8.14
N THR A 222 7.49 4.69 -8.31
CA THR A 222 8.02 3.32 -8.34
C THR A 222 7.76 2.60 -7.02
N SER A 223 7.84 3.32 -5.89
CA SER A 223 7.51 2.76 -4.58
C SER A 223 6.01 2.43 -4.41
N ILE A 224 5.11 3.13 -5.11
CA ILE A 224 3.68 2.77 -5.14
C ILE A 224 3.50 1.46 -5.91
N ALA A 225 4.21 1.30 -7.04
CA ALA A 225 4.19 0.06 -7.82
C ALA A 225 4.71 -1.15 -7.00
N THR A 226 5.80 -0.99 -6.24
CA THR A 226 6.25 -2.05 -5.32
C THR A 226 5.27 -2.29 -4.18
N GLY A 227 4.54 -1.27 -3.73
CA GLY A 227 3.41 -1.41 -2.80
C GLY A 227 2.30 -2.32 -3.31
N LEU A 228 1.95 -2.25 -4.60
CA LEU A 228 0.98 -3.16 -5.22
C LEU A 228 1.46 -4.61 -5.21
N VAL A 229 2.76 -4.84 -5.45
CA VAL A 229 3.36 -6.17 -5.32
C VAL A 229 3.25 -6.67 -3.88
N ASN A 230 3.50 -5.81 -2.89
CA ASN A 230 3.32 -6.16 -1.47
C ASN A 230 1.89 -6.56 -1.15
N VAL A 231 0.90 -5.76 -1.57
CA VAL A 231 -0.54 -6.10 -1.41
C VAL A 231 -0.85 -7.48 -1.99
N TRP A 232 -0.35 -7.75 -3.20
CA TRP A 232 -0.52 -9.06 -3.82
C TRP A 232 0.14 -10.17 -3.01
N THR A 233 1.39 -9.99 -2.55
CA THR A 233 2.06 -10.99 -1.72
C THR A 233 1.36 -11.21 -0.38
N ASP A 234 0.88 -10.16 0.31
CA ASP A 234 0.13 -10.26 1.55
C ASP A 234 -1.12 -11.14 1.37
N ILE A 235 -1.90 -10.86 0.32
CA ILE A 235 -3.11 -11.63 -0.02
C ILE A 235 -2.80 -13.11 -0.28
N GLN A 236 -1.73 -13.40 -1.03
CA GLN A 236 -1.34 -14.79 -1.29
C GLN A 236 -0.90 -15.49 -0.01
N ARG A 237 -0.06 -14.84 0.80
CA ARG A 237 0.53 -15.44 2.01
C ARG A 237 -0.48 -15.64 3.14
N MET A 238 -1.58 -14.86 3.17
CA MET A 238 -2.68 -15.09 4.11
C MET A 238 -3.23 -16.51 4.04
N ARG A 239 -3.15 -17.15 2.86
CA ARG A 239 -3.60 -18.53 2.65
C ARG A 239 -2.40 -19.47 2.71
N ALA A 240 -2.36 -20.36 3.70
CA ALA A 240 -1.24 -21.30 3.88
C ALA A 240 -0.93 -22.15 2.64
N GLN A 241 -1.95 -22.49 1.86
CA GLN A 241 -1.83 -23.22 0.61
C GLN A 241 -1.11 -22.45 -0.51
N ASN A 242 -1.15 -21.11 -0.50
CA ASN A 242 -0.52 -20.25 -1.51
C ASN A 242 0.77 -19.59 -0.99
N ASP A 243 1.15 -19.81 0.27
CA ASP A 243 2.35 -19.23 0.86
C ASP A 243 3.57 -20.08 0.48
N HIS A 244 4.32 -19.60 -0.50
CA HIS A 244 5.53 -20.23 -1.00
C HIS A 244 6.78 -19.46 -0.56
N ASN A 245 7.95 -20.12 -0.59
CA ASN A 245 9.20 -19.51 -0.12
C ASN A 245 9.60 -18.30 -0.97
N CYS A 246 9.38 -18.37 -2.28
CA CYS A 246 9.63 -17.28 -3.20
C CYS A 246 8.71 -16.08 -2.93
N ILE A 247 7.43 -16.32 -2.62
CA ILE A 247 6.47 -15.24 -2.33
C ILE A 247 6.84 -14.53 -1.03
N LYS A 248 7.24 -15.27 0.02
CA LYS A 248 7.77 -14.66 1.25
C LYS A 248 8.99 -13.78 0.96
N SER A 249 9.93 -14.29 0.16
CA SER A 249 11.16 -13.58 -0.16
C SER A 249 10.90 -12.35 -1.00
N LEU A 250 10.00 -12.44 -1.98
CA LEU A 250 9.55 -11.31 -2.78
C LEU A 250 8.94 -10.23 -1.90
N ALA A 251 8.07 -10.59 -0.95
CA ALA A 251 7.48 -9.63 -0.01
C ALA A 251 8.56 -8.91 0.84
N ILE A 252 9.57 -9.64 1.33
CA ILE A 252 10.67 -9.04 2.10
C ILE A 252 11.52 -8.12 1.21
N ILE A 253 11.95 -8.59 0.04
CA ILE A 253 12.84 -7.85 -0.85
C ILE A 253 12.16 -6.58 -1.39
N SER A 254 10.90 -6.67 -1.79
CA SER A 254 10.16 -5.51 -2.30
C SER A 254 9.88 -4.46 -1.22
N ASN A 255 9.62 -4.87 0.04
CA ASN A 255 9.58 -3.92 1.16
C ASN A 255 10.95 -3.29 1.46
N ILE A 256 12.06 -4.04 1.40
CA ILE A 256 13.42 -3.49 1.56
C ILE A 256 13.70 -2.45 0.47
N PHE A 257 13.46 -2.81 -0.78
CA PHE A 257 13.69 -1.91 -1.92
C PHE A 257 12.82 -0.66 -1.81
N GLY A 258 11.54 -0.82 -1.46
CA GLY A 258 10.62 0.29 -1.23
C GLY A 258 11.06 1.20 -0.08
N ALA A 259 11.52 0.65 1.05
CA ALA A 259 12.03 1.45 2.17
C ALA A 259 13.29 2.24 1.80
N LEU A 260 14.28 1.57 1.19
CA LEU A 260 15.53 2.20 0.77
C LEU A 260 15.29 3.30 -0.28
N GLN A 261 14.39 3.05 -1.22
CA GLN A 261 14.01 4.02 -2.25
C GLN A 261 13.39 5.29 -1.65
N LEU A 262 12.50 5.16 -0.66
CA LEU A 262 11.90 6.31 0.01
C LEU A 262 12.89 7.05 0.90
N CYS A 263 13.78 6.33 1.61
CA CYS A 263 14.87 6.95 2.35
C CYS A 263 15.79 7.75 1.42
N LEU A 264 16.14 7.17 0.26
CA LEU A 264 16.99 7.84 -0.72
C LEU A 264 16.30 9.09 -1.30
N ALA A 265 15.00 9.03 -1.59
CA ALA A 265 14.23 10.19 -2.03
C ALA A 265 14.27 11.32 -0.99
N VAL A 266 14.03 11.03 0.28
CA VAL A 266 14.11 12.03 1.37
C VAL A 266 15.52 12.61 1.48
N SER A 267 16.55 11.77 1.43
CA SER A 267 17.95 12.22 1.51
C SER A 267 18.35 13.09 0.33
N ILE A 268 17.98 12.70 -0.91
CA ILE A 268 18.27 13.48 -2.12
C ILE A 268 17.56 14.83 -2.05
N PHE A 269 16.27 14.85 -1.71
CA PHE A 269 15.52 16.10 -1.58
C PHE A 269 16.12 17.01 -0.50
N HIS A 270 16.43 16.44 0.68
CA HIS A 270 17.03 17.21 1.77
C HIS A 270 18.40 17.80 1.35
N THR A 271 19.28 16.99 0.79
CA THR A 271 20.62 17.47 0.38
C THR A 271 20.52 18.56 -0.68
N PHE A 272 19.74 18.35 -1.75
CA PHE A 272 19.80 19.23 -2.91
C PHE A 272 18.79 20.38 -2.90
N CYS A 273 17.65 20.23 -2.22
CA CYS A 273 16.61 21.25 -2.16
C CYS A 273 16.55 21.96 -0.80
N VAL A 274 16.99 21.34 0.30
CA VAL A 274 16.91 21.97 1.63
C VAL A 274 18.27 22.53 2.06
N ALA A 275 19.32 21.71 2.05
CA ALA A 275 20.64 22.11 2.55
C ALA A 275 21.37 23.09 1.61
N GLU A 276 21.20 22.93 0.30
CA GLU A 276 21.78 23.83 -0.72
C GLU A 276 20.93 25.08 -1.00
N PHE A 277 19.84 25.28 -0.26
CA PHE A 277 19.02 26.47 -0.44
C PHE A 277 19.79 27.72 0.03
N PRO A 278 19.76 28.85 -0.72
CA PRO A 278 20.39 30.09 -0.30
C PRO A 278 19.74 30.62 0.98
N LEU A 279 20.37 30.35 2.13
CA LEU A 279 19.81 30.74 3.43
C LEU A 279 19.95 32.25 3.69
N GLU A 280 20.92 32.91 3.07
CA GLU A 280 21.21 34.34 3.24
C GLU A 280 21.28 35.01 1.86
N ASP A 281 20.75 36.22 1.75
CA ASP A 281 21.00 37.07 0.59
C ASP A 281 22.42 37.65 0.62
N ALA A 282 22.92 38.10 -0.53
CA ALA A 282 24.25 38.71 -0.62
C ALA A 282 24.44 39.93 0.31
N GLY A 283 23.34 40.58 0.73
CA GLY A 283 23.34 41.69 1.68
C GLY A 283 23.11 41.31 3.14
N GLN A 284 22.92 40.02 3.47
CA GLN A 284 22.55 39.53 4.80
C GLN A 284 21.40 40.31 5.45
N THR A 285 20.43 40.72 4.64
CA THR A 285 19.22 41.44 5.09
C THR A 285 18.21 40.47 5.70
N PHE A 286 18.09 39.26 5.15
CA PHE A 286 17.20 38.23 5.66
C PHE A 286 17.86 36.85 5.67
N ARG A 287 17.28 35.98 6.49
CA ARG A 287 17.61 34.56 6.54
C ARG A 287 16.38 33.70 6.37
N ILE A 288 16.50 32.60 5.65
CA ILE A 288 15.41 31.64 5.47
C ILE A 288 15.77 30.38 6.24
N ASP A 289 15.03 30.06 7.30
CA ASP A 289 15.20 28.80 8.02
C ASP A 289 14.30 27.73 7.39
N LEU A 290 14.90 26.80 6.64
CA LEU A 290 14.19 25.69 6.02
C LEU A 290 14.21 24.43 6.88
N THR A 291 13.08 23.75 6.87
CA THR A 291 12.86 22.47 7.54
C THR A 291 12.09 21.52 6.64
N MET A 292 12.12 20.23 6.96
CA MET A 292 11.30 19.25 6.25
C MET A 292 9.82 19.52 6.44
N GLY A 293 9.10 19.58 5.34
CA GLY A 293 7.66 19.82 5.30
C GLY A 293 6.85 18.55 5.53
N LYS A 294 5.52 18.71 5.56
CA LYS A 294 4.58 17.60 5.78
C LYS A 294 4.73 16.50 4.73
N GLY A 295 4.90 16.85 3.46
CA GLY A 295 5.09 15.90 2.37
C GLY A 295 6.30 15.00 2.58
N GLY A 296 7.44 15.59 2.94
CA GLY A 296 8.65 14.82 3.22
C GLY A 296 8.55 13.96 4.49
N ALA A 297 7.87 14.44 5.53
CA ALA A 297 7.59 13.66 6.74
C ALA A 297 6.68 12.44 6.47
N LEU A 298 5.70 12.57 5.58
CA LEU A 298 4.83 11.45 5.16
C LEU A 298 5.63 10.39 4.40
N ILE A 299 6.54 10.78 3.49
CA ILE A 299 7.42 9.84 2.79
C ILE A 299 8.35 9.11 3.77
N ALA A 300 8.96 9.83 4.71
CA ALA A 300 9.80 9.23 5.75
C ALA A 300 9.01 8.22 6.61
N SER A 301 7.77 8.57 6.97
CA SER A 301 6.86 7.70 7.72
C SER A 301 6.49 6.45 6.93
N ALA A 302 6.20 6.59 5.63
CA ALA A 302 5.92 5.47 4.74
C ALA A 302 7.10 4.48 4.67
N SER A 303 8.35 4.98 4.68
CA SER A 303 9.55 4.15 4.78
C SER A 303 9.60 3.37 6.10
N GLY A 304 9.31 4.03 7.23
CA GLY A 304 9.20 3.37 8.54
C GLY A 304 8.17 2.23 8.57
N VAL A 305 7.00 2.44 7.94
CA VAL A 305 5.97 1.39 7.81
C VAL A 305 6.48 0.19 7.01
N ASN A 306 7.25 0.40 5.93
CA ASN A 306 7.86 -0.71 5.18
C ASN A 306 8.83 -1.51 6.05
N PHE A 307 9.64 -0.86 6.88
CA PHE A 307 10.51 -1.57 7.82
C PHE A 307 9.74 -2.46 8.78
N PHE A 308 8.60 -1.98 9.28
CA PHE A 308 7.73 -2.80 10.12
C PHE A 308 7.14 -4.00 9.35
N ASN A 309 6.71 -3.81 8.10
CA ASN A 309 6.24 -4.90 7.25
C ASN A 309 7.33 -5.95 6.96
N ILE A 310 8.60 -5.54 6.79
CA ILE A 310 9.73 -6.48 6.68
C ILE A 310 9.78 -7.38 7.91
N VAL A 311 9.67 -6.81 9.11
CA VAL A 311 9.68 -7.56 10.37
C VAL A 311 8.50 -8.52 10.45
N ILE A 312 7.28 -8.07 10.12
CA ILE A 312 6.10 -8.95 10.09
C ILE A 312 6.33 -10.14 9.15
N HIS A 313 6.75 -9.87 7.91
CA HIS A 313 6.98 -10.92 6.93
C HIS A 313 8.10 -11.89 7.34
N TRP A 314 9.13 -11.39 8.01
CA TRP A 314 10.21 -12.18 8.56
C TRP A 314 9.70 -13.14 9.64
N LEU A 315 8.89 -12.63 10.57
CA LEU A 315 8.36 -13.37 11.71
C LEU A 315 7.37 -14.46 11.32
N VAL A 316 6.58 -14.26 10.26
CA VAL A 316 5.61 -15.27 9.77
C VAL A 316 6.33 -16.33 8.91
N PRO A 317 6.50 -17.58 9.40
CA PRO A 317 7.15 -18.64 8.62
C PRO A 317 6.23 -19.16 7.52
N VAL A 318 6.83 -19.68 6.45
CA VAL A 318 6.11 -20.50 5.45
C VAL A 318 5.72 -21.84 6.09
N PRO A 319 4.56 -22.45 5.78
CA PRO A 319 4.16 -23.71 6.42
C PRO A 319 5.20 -24.79 6.14
N GLU A 320 5.52 -25.63 7.14
CA GLU A 320 6.55 -26.65 6.99
C GLU A 320 6.31 -27.60 5.81
N ALA A 321 5.05 -27.95 5.55
CA ALA A 321 4.66 -28.76 4.40
C ALA A 321 5.12 -28.18 3.06
N ARG A 322 5.34 -26.86 2.96
CA ARG A 322 5.74 -26.18 1.72
C ARG A 322 7.25 -26.09 1.52
N TRP A 323 8.06 -26.20 2.57
CA TRP A 323 9.52 -26.12 2.45
C TRP A 323 10.25 -27.41 2.83
N LYS A 324 9.65 -28.31 3.62
CA LYS A 324 10.19 -29.67 3.86
C LYS A 324 9.90 -30.63 2.72
N ALA A 325 8.85 -30.37 1.93
CA ALA A 325 8.58 -31.10 0.70
C ALA A 325 9.62 -30.72 -0.36
N GLY A 326 10.85 -31.21 -0.19
CA GLY A 326 11.77 -31.44 -1.31
C GLY A 326 11.35 -32.66 -2.16
N GLY A 327 10.26 -33.33 -1.79
CA GLY A 327 9.60 -34.40 -2.53
C GLY A 327 8.49 -33.85 -3.42
N ASP A 328 8.19 -34.55 -4.50
CA ASP A 328 7.38 -34.12 -5.63
C ASP A 328 6.16 -33.24 -5.28
N ILE A 329 6.03 -32.12 -6.01
CA ILE A 329 4.83 -31.26 -6.01
C ILE A 329 3.55 -32.06 -6.30
N ASP A 330 3.69 -33.21 -6.97
CA ASP A 330 2.60 -34.12 -7.29
C ASP A 330 2.04 -34.86 -6.07
N ASP A 331 2.79 -34.92 -4.95
CA ASP A 331 2.35 -35.48 -3.67
C ASP A 331 1.78 -34.43 -2.70
N ASP A 332 1.66 -33.16 -3.12
CA ASP A 332 0.92 -32.18 -2.34
C ASP A 332 -0.53 -32.68 -2.24
N PRO A 333 -1.11 -32.96 -1.04
CA PRO A 333 -2.49 -33.43 -0.93
C PRO A 333 -3.52 -32.32 -1.23
N ALA A 334 -3.07 -31.07 -1.39
CA ALA A 334 -3.93 -29.93 -1.66
C ALA A 334 -4.82 -30.06 -2.94
N PRO A 335 -4.35 -30.54 -4.12
CA PRO A 335 -5.15 -30.67 -5.34
C PRO A 335 -6.47 -31.40 -5.14
N HIS A 336 -6.49 -32.45 -4.30
CA HIS A 336 -7.70 -33.22 -4.01
C HIS A 336 -8.72 -32.44 -3.16
N LEU A 337 -8.26 -31.54 -2.28
CA LEU A 337 -9.14 -30.61 -1.56
C LEU A 337 -9.75 -29.54 -2.48
N TRP A 338 -9.02 -29.11 -3.51
CA TRP A 338 -9.52 -28.13 -4.47
C TRP A 338 -10.55 -28.70 -5.43
N LEU A 339 -10.38 -29.96 -5.86
CA LEU A 339 -11.37 -30.62 -6.73
C LEU A 339 -12.67 -30.93 -5.99
N THR A 340 -12.62 -31.30 -4.71
CA THR A 340 -13.83 -31.58 -3.92
C THR A 340 -14.59 -30.31 -3.55
N ALA A 341 -13.91 -29.21 -3.23
CA ALA A 341 -14.59 -27.93 -2.97
C ALA A 341 -15.17 -27.27 -4.25
N ALA A 342 -14.53 -27.44 -5.40
CA ALA A 342 -15.05 -26.95 -6.68
C ALA A 342 -16.21 -27.80 -7.21
N THR A 343 -16.17 -29.13 -7.03
CA THR A 343 -17.29 -30.01 -7.44
C THR A 343 -18.50 -29.89 -6.51
N MET A 344 -18.32 -29.53 -5.24
CA MET A 344 -19.43 -29.32 -4.30
C MET A 344 -20.17 -27.98 -4.45
N ASN A 345 -19.64 -27.02 -5.21
CA ASN A 345 -20.26 -25.69 -5.35
C ASN A 345 -20.64 -25.30 -6.80
N MET A 346 -20.29 -26.10 -7.81
CA MET A 346 -20.72 -25.86 -9.19
C MET A 346 -22.14 -26.36 -9.51
N SER A 347 -22.80 -27.10 -8.62
CA SER A 347 -24.20 -27.51 -8.80
C SER A 347 -25.23 -26.40 -8.53
N LYS A 348 -24.78 -25.20 -8.11
CA LYS A 348 -25.65 -24.03 -7.85
C LYS A 348 -25.37 -22.80 -8.73
N VAL A 349 -24.44 -22.88 -9.67
CA VAL A 349 -24.22 -21.79 -10.62
C VAL A 349 -25.14 -22.01 -11.81
N MET A 350 -26.21 -21.22 -11.90
CA MET A 350 -27.09 -21.22 -13.07
C MET A 350 -26.27 -20.98 -14.34
N PRO A 351 -26.58 -21.67 -15.45
CA PRO A 351 -25.93 -21.41 -16.72
C PRO A 351 -26.18 -19.95 -17.13
N PHE A 352 -25.10 -19.26 -17.47
CA PHE A 352 -25.14 -17.92 -18.03
C PHE A 352 -25.54 -18.06 -19.50
N ASP A 353 -26.82 -17.83 -19.81
CA ASP A 353 -27.31 -17.78 -21.19
C ASP A 353 -26.68 -16.57 -21.91
N GLY A 354 -25.73 -16.87 -22.79
CA GLY A 354 -24.89 -15.91 -23.50
C GLY A 354 -25.61 -15.08 -24.57
N ALA A 355 -26.68 -14.39 -24.21
CA ALA A 355 -27.27 -13.36 -25.05
C ALA A 355 -26.51 -12.03 -24.85
N VAL A 356 -25.53 -11.78 -25.72
CA VAL A 356 -24.89 -10.46 -25.85
C VAL A 356 -25.79 -9.59 -26.72
N PRO A 357 -26.29 -8.43 -26.25
CA PRO A 357 -27.02 -7.49 -27.10
C PRO A 357 -26.06 -6.88 -28.11
N GLY A 358 -26.43 -6.93 -29.39
CA GLY A 358 -25.63 -6.42 -30.51
C GLY A 358 -25.26 -4.95 -30.35
N GLY A 359 -23.96 -4.69 -30.15
CA GLY A 359 -23.34 -3.38 -30.26
C GLY A 359 -22.53 -3.31 -31.55
N THR A 360 -22.92 -2.43 -32.46
CA THR A 360 -22.26 -2.11 -33.72
C THR A 360 -20.81 -1.65 -33.46
N LEU A 361 -19.83 -2.40 -33.98
CA LEU A 361 -18.42 -2.01 -33.98
C LEU A 361 -18.20 -0.86 -34.97
N ILE A 362 -17.92 0.33 -34.46
CA ILE A 362 -17.38 1.45 -35.23
C ILE A 362 -15.91 1.13 -35.48
N GLY A 363 -15.56 0.89 -36.76
CA GLY A 363 -14.19 0.66 -37.20
C GLY A 363 -13.33 1.91 -37.01
N VAL A 364 -12.35 1.83 -36.12
CA VAL A 364 -11.24 2.78 -36.05
C VAL A 364 -10.09 2.18 -36.87
N GLU A 365 -9.86 2.76 -38.03
CA GLU A 365 -8.76 2.43 -38.92
C GLU A 365 -7.44 2.92 -38.30
N PRO A 366 -6.40 2.08 -38.17
CA PRO A 366 -5.14 2.50 -37.55
C PRO A 366 -4.37 3.43 -38.50
N GLU A 367 -4.12 4.67 -38.05
CA GLU A 367 -3.24 5.61 -38.74
C GLU A 367 -1.83 5.06 -38.87
N ARG A 368 -1.35 5.03 -40.12
CA ARG A 368 -0.01 4.60 -40.52
C ARG A 368 1.00 5.69 -40.13
N PRO A 369 2.11 5.36 -39.45
CA PRO A 369 3.08 6.37 -39.02
C PRO A 369 3.77 7.01 -40.23
N LYS A 370 3.71 8.35 -40.30
CA LYS A 370 4.47 9.16 -41.27
C LYS A 370 5.96 9.04 -40.95
N SER A 371 6.74 8.63 -41.95
CA SER A 371 8.20 8.69 -41.95
C SER A 371 8.64 10.14 -41.76
N ARG A 372 9.47 10.37 -40.75
CA ARG A 372 10.07 11.67 -40.44
C ARG A 372 11.37 11.78 -41.22
N ASP A 373 11.39 12.62 -42.24
CA ASP A 373 12.62 13.00 -42.95
C ASP A 373 13.54 13.76 -41.98
N SER A 374 14.70 13.17 -41.71
CA SER A 374 15.78 13.77 -40.94
C SER A 374 16.78 14.42 -41.89
N SER A 375 16.72 15.74 -42.01
CA SER A 375 17.81 16.57 -42.54
C SER A 375 18.23 17.55 -41.45
N GLU A 376 19.21 17.15 -40.63
CA GLU A 376 19.94 18.07 -39.76
C GLU A 376 21.15 18.64 -40.54
N PRO A 377 21.39 19.97 -40.50
CA PRO A 377 22.57 20.56 -41.08
C PRO A 377 23.80 20.42 -40.15
N GLU A 378 24.92 20.09 -40.77
CA GLU A 378 26.27 19.99 -40.20
C GLU A 378 26.71 21.31 -39.52
N PRO A 379 27.32 21.30 -38.32
CA PRO A 379 27.92 22.48 -37.74
C PRO A 379 29.27 22.79 -38.39
N ALA A 380 29.50 24.07 -38.69
CA ALA A 380 30.74 24.59 -39.28
C ALA A 380 31.95 24.41 -38.33
N PRO A 381 33.16 24.17 -38.89
CA PRO A 381 34.38 23.95 -38.12
C PRO A 381 34.90 25.26 -37.49
N VAL A 382 35.43 25.12 -36.26
CA VAL A 382 36.16 26.16 -35.51
C VAL A 382 37.61 26.21 -35.94
#